data_AF-A0A0F9P1J9-F1
#
_entry.id   AF-A0A0F9P1J9-F1
#
_cell.length_a   1.000
_cell.length_b   1.000
_cell.length_c   1.000
_cell.angle_alpha   90.00
_cell.angle_beta   90.00
_cell.angle_gamma   90.00
#
_symmetry.space_group_name_H-M   'P 1'
#
loop_
_entity.id
_entity.type
_entity.pdbx_description
1 polymer ?
#
loop_
_entity_poly.entity_id
_entity_poly.type
_entity_poly.pdbx_seq_one_letter_code
_entity_poly.pdbx_strand_id
1 'polypeptide(L)'
;MSDYSKTTNFTAKDSLSPGDAAKLIKGVDFDTEFDAIVTAVATKHDSSDYASQAEAEAESSTSKIISPGRLAQWADANDGMIGDIQALDIAADALLGWDQSAGAAIGFTFGDGLAFSTNTVHLEHLGIQDLEDA
;
A
#
# COMPACT_ATOMS: atom_id res chain seq x y z
N MET A 1 8.14 9.71 12.68
CA MET A 1 8.37 9.09 14.00
C MET A 1 9.73 9.51 14.51
N SER A 2 9.78 10.16 15.66
CA SER A 2 11.05 10.47 16.33
C SER A 2 11.45 9.30 17.21
N ASP A 3 12.71 8.89 17.13
CA ASP A 3 13.27 7.95 18.09
C ASP A 3 13.70 8.67 19.35
N TYR A 4 13.50 8.02 20.49
CA TYR A 4 13.96 8.49 21.77
C TYR A 4 15.31 7.87 22.10
N SER A 5 16.28 8.71 22.44
CA SER A 5 17.57 8.30 22.98
C SER A 5 17.74 8.93 24.36
N LYS A 6 18.13 8.11 25.33
CA LYS A 6 18.39 8.53 26.71
C LYS A 6 19.54 9.53 26.72
N THR A 7 19.33 10.73 27.27
CA THR A 7 20.35 11.79 27.28
C THR A 7 21.06 11.93 28.62
N THR A 8 20.44 11.44 29.71
CA THR A 8 20.98 11.58 31.06
C THR A 8 21.31 10.24 31.69
N ASN A 9 22.58 10.01 32.06
CA ASN A 9 22.98 8.81 32.79
C ASN A 9 22.98 9.03 34.32
N PHE A 10 21.89 8.66 34.99
CA PHE A 10 21.77 8.78 36.44
C PHE A 10 22.71 7.88 37.24
N THR A 11 23.14 6.73 36.72
CA THR A 11 24.02 5.81 37.47
C THR A 11 25.43 6.37 37.66
N ALA A 12 25.86 7.29 36.79
CA ALA A 12 27.11 8.02 36.97
C ALA A 12 27.07 8.89 38.25
N LYS A 13 25.90 9.39 38.63
CA LYS A 13 25.72 10.19 39.86
C LYS A 13 25.88 9.34 41.13
N ASP A 14 25.52 8.05 41.09
CA ASP A 14 25.63 7.16 42.25
C ASP A 14 27.07 6.97 42.73
N SER A 15 28.02 7.06 41.79
CA SER A 15 29.47 6.90 42.03
C SER A 15 30.12 8.13 42.67
N LEU A 16 29.43 9.27 42.75
CA LEU A 16 29.96 10.50 43.35
C LEU A 16 30.05 10.39 44.88
N SER A 17 30.94 11.15 45.50
CA SER A 17 31.09 11.15 46.97
C SER A 17 29.87 11.76 47.67
N PRO A 18 29.57 11.36 48.93
CA PRO A 18 28.53 12.02 49.73
C PRO A 18 28.81 13.52 49.87
N GLY A 19 27.78 14.35 49.67
CA GLY A 19 27.87 15.82 49.76
C GLY A 19 28.16 16.54 48.43
N ASP A 20 28.48 15.81 47.36
CA ASP A 20 28.60 16.41 46.02
C ASP A 20 27.22 16.87 45.51
N ALA A 21 27.10 18.15 45.15
CA ALA A 21 25.87 18.71 44.61
C ALA A 21 25.43 18.05 43.29
N ALA A 22 26.39 17.53 42.49
CA ALA A 22 26.12 16.81 41.25
C ALA A 22 25.54 15.40 41.50
N LYS A 23 25.63 14.89 42.74
CA LYS A 23 25.00 13.63 43.15
C LYS A 23 23.47 13.75 43.25
N LEU A 24 22.94 14.96 43.37
CA LEU A 24 21.50 15.20 43.46
C LEU A 24 20.83 14.98 42.10
N ILE A 25 19.74 14.22 42.10
CA ILE A 25 18.83 14.07 40.97
C ILE A 25 17.70 15.08 41.15
N LYS A 26 17.51 15.95 40.17
CA LYS A 26 16.54 17.06 40.25
C LYS A 26 15.39 16.82 39.27
N GLY A 27 14.22 17.39 39.56
CA GLY A 27 13.05 17.34 38.67
C GLY A 27 13.35 17.80 37.24
N VAL A 28 14.14 18.87 37.09
CA VAL A 28 14.56 19.40 35.78
C VAL A 28 15.31 18.39 34.90
N ASP A 29 16.03 17.43 35.51
CA ASP A 29 16.72 16.36 34.78
C ASP A 29 15.70 15.36 34.18
N PHE A 30 14.52 15.22 34.80
CA PHE A 30 13.44 14.36 34.32
C PHE A 30 12.50 15.07 33.35
N ASP A 31 12.20 16.36 33.57
CA ASP A 31 11.29 17.12 32.71
C ASP A 31 11.76 17.06 31.24
N THR A 32 13.05 17.30 31.01
CA THR A 32 13.66 17.22 29.66
C THR A 32 13.51 15.82 29.05
N GLU A 33 13.77 14.78 29.85
CA GLU A 33 13.75 13.40 29.38
C GLU A 33 12.31 12.94 29.09
N PHE A 34 11.34 13.35 29.91
CA PHE A 34 9.93 13.03 29.74
C PHE A 34 9.29 13.78 28.58
N ASP A 35 9.61 15.06 28.38
CA ASP A 35 9.14 15.83 27.22
C ASP A 35 9.61 15.19 25.89
N ALA A 36 10.85 14.70 25.86
CA ALA A 36 11.38 13.97 24.72
C ALA A 36 10.62 12.65 24.46
N ILE A 37 10.30 11.88 25.52
CA ILE A 37 9.51 10.65 25.40
C ILE A 37 8.10 10.96 24.93
N VAL A 38 7.43 11.98 25.49
CA VAL A 38 6.08 12.39 25.08
C VAL A 38 6.06 12.72 23.59
N THR A 39 7.03 13.49 23.12
CA THR A 39 7.15 13.84 21.70
C THR A 39 7.38 12.60 20.84
N ALA A 40 8.29 11.71 21.24
CA ALA A 40 8.57 10.48 20.50
C ALA A 40 7.31 9.62 20.37
N VAL A 41 6.61 9.35 21.48
CA VAL A 41 5.39 8.53 21.53
C VAL A 41 4.27 9.16 20.71
N ALA A 42 4.03 10.46 20.84
CA ALA A 42 2.96 11.16 20.13
C ALA A 42 3.12 11.15 18.60
N THR A 43 4.32 10.88 18.09
CA THR A 43 4.59 10.81 16.65
C THR A 43 4.54 9.38 16.09
N LYS A 44 4.27 8.37 16.92
CA LYS A 44 4.14 6.97 16.51
C LYS A 44 2.68 6.64 16.18
N HIS A 45 2.50 5.79 15.18
CA HIS A 45 1.19 5.25 14.86
C HIS A 45 0.81 4.16 15.86
N ASP A 46 -0.45 4.20 16.29
CA ASP A 46 -1.03 3.16 17.11
C ASP A 46 -1.50 1.99 16.25
N SER A 47 -1.68 0.82 16.86
CA SER A 47 -2.27 -0.33 16.18
C SER A 47 -3.66 -0.03 15.61
N SER A 48 -4.40 0.88 16.24
CA SER A 48 -5.69 1.36 15.77
C SER A 48 -5.61 2.23 14.53
N ASP A 49 -4.45 2.80 14.18
CA ASP A 49 -4.31 3.62 12.96
C ASP A 49 -4.24 2.76 11.71
N TYR A 50 -3.88 1.49 11.85
CA TYR A 50 -3.83 0.53 10.75
C TYR A 50 -5.22 -0.06 10.49
N ALA A 51 -5.52 -0.27 9.21
CA ALA A 51 -6.74 -0.95 8.81
C ALA A 51 -6.75 -2.40 9.28
N SER A 52 -7.87 -2.84 9.85
CA SER A 52 -8.17 -4.27 9.96
C SER A 52 -8.29 -4.90 8.58
N GLN A 53 -8.25 -6.23 8.51
CA GLN A 53 -8.41 -6.95 7.25
C GLN A 53 -9.73 -6.57 6.55
N ALA A 54 -10.84 -6.60 7.28
CA ALA A 54 -12.15 -6.27 6.74
C ALA A 54 -12.24 -4.81 6.25
N GLU A 55 -11.62 -3.86 6.96
CA GLU A 55 -11.59 -2.46 6.51
C GLU A 55 -10.74 -2.28 5.26
N ALA A 56 -9.62 -3.00 5.14
CA ALA A 56 -8.74 -2.95 3.98
C ALA A 56 -9.42 -3.57 2.75
N GLU A 57 -10.04 -4.75 2.90
CA GLU A 57 -10.75 -5.47 1.83
C GLU A 57 -11.99 -4.70 1.34
N ALA A 58 -12.74 -4.07 2.25
CA ALA A 58 -13.94 -3.32 1.92
C ALA A 58 -13.67 -1.85 1.53
N GLU A 59 -12.42 -1.39 1.59
CA GLU A 59 -12.02 0.01 1.38
C GLU A 59 -12.89 1.02 2.16
N SER A 60 -13.32 0.64 3.37
CA SER A 60 -14.40 1.33 4.07
C SER A 60 -13.97 2.60 4.81
N SER A 61 -12.66 2.88 4.88
CA SER A 61 -12.11 4.04 5.58
C SER A 61 -10.91 4.63 4.87
N THR A 62 -10.94 5.95 4.65
CA THR A 62 -9.86 6.71 4.01
C THR A 62 -8.83 7.27 4.98
N SER A 63 -9.05 7.10 6.29
CA SER A 63 -8.19 7.66 7.34
C SER A 63 -7.25 6.64 7.97
N LYS A 64 -7.32 5.38 7.54
CA LYS A 64 -6.50 4.28 8.05
C LYS A 64 -5.27 4.04 7.18
N ILE A 65 -4.20 3.55 7.79
CA ILE A 65 -2.99 3.13 7.09
C ILE A 65 -3.15 1.66 6.65
N ILE A 66 -2.84 1.37 5.39
CA ILE A 66 -2.77 0.00 4.88
C ILE A 66 -1.31 -0.47 4.93
N SER A 67 -1.06 -1.61 5.58
CA SER A 67 0.27 -2.23 5.58
C SER A 67 0.50 -3.01 4.27
N PRO A 68 1.76 -3.27 3.87
CA PRO A 68 2.05 -4.07 2.67
C PRO A 68 1.39 -5.44 2.67
N GLY A 69 1.30 -6.10 3.84
CA GLY A 69 0.60 -7.38 3.97
C GLY A 69 -0.91 -7.27 3.77
N ARG A 70 -1.54 -6.18 4.23
CA ARG A 70 -2.97 -5.92 3.99
C ARG A 70 -3.26 -5.62 2.52
N LEU A 71 -2.34 -4.92 1.84
CA LEU A 71 -2.46 -4.68 0.40
C LEU A 71 -2.41 -5.97 -0.41
N ALA A 72 -1.51 -6.89 -0.07
CA ALA A 72 -1.47 -8.21 -0.70
C ALA A 72 -2.79 -8.99 -0.48
N GLN A 73 -3.31 -8.98 0.75
CA GLN A 73 -4.59 -9.63 1.06
C GLN A 73 -5.77 -9.00 0.31
N TRP A 74 -5.81 -7.68 0.17
CA TRP A 74 -6.83 -6.99 -0.65
C TRP A 74 -6.76 -7.42 -2.12
N ALA A 75 -5.55 -7.56 -2.66
CA ALA A 75 -5.36 -8.03 -4.05
C ALA A 75 -5.86 -9.47 -4.25
N ASP A 76 -5.66 -10.34 -3.26
CA ASP A 76 -6.16 -11.73 -3.28
C ASP A 76 -7.69 -11.80 -3.08
N ALA A 77 -8.24 -10.94 -2.21
CA ALA A 77 -9.66 -10.93 -1.85
C ALA A 77 -10.58 -10.49 -3.00
N ASN A 78 -10.07 -9.71 -3.96
CA ASN A 78 -10.80 -9.35 -5.17
C ASN A 78 -10.71 -10.45 -6.24
N ASP A 79 -10.95 -11.70 -5.83
CA ASP A 79 -10.81 -12.94 -6.62
C ASP A 79 -9.48 -13.05 -7.37
N GLY A 80 -8.41 -12.46 -6.83
CA GLY A 80 -7.10 -12.43 -7.50
C GLY A 80 -7.05 -11.58 -8.76
N MET A 81 -8.06 -10.77 -9.09
CA MET A 81 -8.13 -9.99 -10.34
C MET A 81 -6.87 -9.15 -10.60
N ILE A 82 -6.26 -8.57 -9.56
CA ILE A 82 -5.01 -7.80 -9.70
C ILE A 82 -3.84 -8.73 -10.05
N GLY A 83 -3.78 -9.91 -9.42
CA GLY A 83 -2.79 -10.94 -9.72
C GLY A 83 -2.96 -11.49 -11.14
N ASP A 84 -4.20 -11.77 -11.54
CA ASP A 84 -4.54 -12.20 -12.89
C ASP A 84 -4.15 -11.14 -13.92
N ILE A 85 -4.47 -9.86 -13.68
CA ILE A 85 -4.06 -8.75 -14.56
C ILE A 85 -2.52 -8.66 -14.67
N GLN A 86 -1.79 -8.83 -13.58
CA GLN A 86 -0.33 -8.80 -13.59
C GLN A 86 0.29 -10.03 -14.28
N ALA A 87 -0.39 -11.17 -14.21
CA ALA A 87 0.01 -12.42 -14.81
C ALA A 87 -0.45 -12.57 -16.27
N LEU A 88 -1.22 -11.62 -16.81
CA LEU A 88 -1.68 -11.63 -18.20
C LEU A 88 -0.49 -11.78 -19.16
N ASP A 89 -0.43 -12.94 -19.82
CA ASP A 89 0.39 -13.12 -21.00
C ASP A 89 -0.48 -12.85 -22.23
N ILE A 90 -0.30 -11.71 -22.88
CA ILE A 90 -1.08 -11.33 -24.07
C ILE A 90 -0.96 -12.34 -25.22
N ALA A 91 0.05 -13.21 -25.22
CA ALA A 91 0.23 -14.24 -26.23
C ALA A 91 -0.46 -15.57 -25.88
N ALA A 92 -0.87 -15.77 -24.63
CA ALA A 92 -1.47 -17.01 -24.14
C ALA A 92 -2.88 -16.83 -23.57
N ASP A 93 -3.21 -15.63 -23.09
CA ASP A 93 -4.43 -15.31 -22.34
C ASP A 93 -5.39 -14.41 -23.14
N ALA A 94 -6.68 -14.55 -22.86
CA ALA A 94 -7.73 -13.69 -23.41
C ALA A 94 -8.11 -12.59 -22.40
N LEU A 95 -8.20 -11.34 -22.85
CA LEU A 95 -8.79 -10.27 -22.04
C LEU A 95 -10.33 -10.34 -22.13
N LEU A 96 -11.01 -10.35 -20.98
CA LEU A 96 -12.49 -10.37 -20.93
C LEU A 96 -13.05 -8.94 -21.04
N GLY A 97 -13.92 -8.70 -22.02
CA GLY A 97 -14.77 -7.51 -22.14
C GLY A 97 -16.23 -7.83 -21.84
N TRP A 98 -17.08 -6.80 -21.74
CA TRP A 98 -18.53 -6.93 -21.58
C TRP A 98 -19.26 -6.30 -22.77
N ASP A 99 -20.12 -7.09 -23.44
CA ASP A 99 -21.03 -6.58 -24.46
C ASP A 99 -22.35 -6.17 -23.81
N GLN A 100 -22.59 -4.85 -23.74
CA GLN A 100 -23.83 -4.31 -23.19
C GLN A 100 -25.07 -4.63 -24.05
N SER A 101 -24.90 -4.82 -25.36
CA SER A 101 -26.03 -5.11 -26.26
C SER A 101 -26.51 -6.55 -26.14
N ALA A 102 -25.58 -7.49 -25.94
CA ALA A 102 -25.89 -8.90 -25.72
C ALA A 102 -26.05 -9.27 -24.23
N GLY A 103 -25.60 -8.42 -23.30
CA GLY A 103 -25.61 -8.69 -21.87
C GLY A 103 -24.71 -9.86 -21.47
N ALA A 104 -23.56 -10.02 -22.15
CA ALA A 104 -22.66 -11.16 -21.99
C ALA A 104 -21.19 -10.73 -21.98
N ALA A 105 -20.33 -11.55 -21.37
CA ALA A 105 -18.89 -11.39 -21.45
C ALA A 105 -18.36 -11.86 -22.83
N ILE A 106 -17.37 -11.15 -23.37
CA ILE A 106 -16.68 -11.49 -24.62
C ILE A 106 -15.19 -11.62 -24.34
N GLY A 107 -14.49 -12.54 -25.02
CA GLY A 107 -13.04 -12.69 -24.91
C GLY A 107 -12.32 -12.04 -26.09
N PHE A 108 -11.29 -11.25 -25.81
CA PHE A 108 -10.34 -10.75 -26.79
C PHE A 108 -9.04 -11.56 -26.69
N THR A 109 -8.83 -12.50 -27.59
CA THR A 109 -7.55 -13.20 -27.76
C THR A 109 -6.66 -12.39 -28.69
N PHE A 110 -5.47 -12.00 -28.23
CA PHE A 110 -4.48 -11.30 -29.06
C PHE A 110 -3.56 -12.33 -29.71
N GLY A 111 -3.15 -12.09 -30.95
CA GLY A 111 -2.18 -12.95 -31.66
C GLY A 111 -2.66 -13.55 -32.98
N ASP A 112 -3.97 -13.75 -33.17
CA ASP A 112 -4.56 -14.32 -34.40
C ASP A 112 -5.58 -13.36 -35.04
N GLY A 113 -5.22 -12.07 -35.15
CA GLY A 113 -5.97 -11.11 -35.98
C GLY A 113 -6.69 -9.98 -35.25
N LEU A 114 -6.23 -9.57 -34.06
CA LEU A 114 -6.63 -8.33 -33.38
C LEU A 114 -5.38 -7.67 -32.77
N ALA A 115 -4.95 -6.52 -33.31
CA ALA A 115 -3.78 -5.78 -32.84
C ALA A 115 -4.06 -4.27 -32.72
N PHE A 116 -3.73 -3.65 -31.59
CA PHE A 116 -3.86 -2.21 -31.38
C PHE A 116 -2.51 -1.52 -31.64
N SER A 117 -2.46 -0.62 -32.62
CA SER A 117 -1.36 0.33 -32.83
C SER A 117 -1.76 1.71 -32.31
N THR A 118 -0.81 2.65 -32.27
CA THR A 118 -0.97 3.99 -31.69
C THR A 118 -2.20 4.74 -32.20
N ASN A 119 -2.63 4.46 -33.43
CA ASN A 119 -3.77 5.15 -34.07
C ASN A 119 -4.77 4.20 -34.75
N THR A 120 -4.56 2.88 -34.72
CA THR A 120 -5.32 1.94 -35.55
C THR A 120 -5.52 0.60 -34.86
N VAL A 121 -6.73 0.05 -34.95
CA VAL A 121 -7.03 -1.34 -34.58
C VAL A 121 -6.99 -2.18 -35.85
N HIS A 122 -6.01 -3.08 -35.94
CA HIS A 122 -5.86 -4.03 -37.03
C HIS A 122 -6.63 -5.30 -36.71
N LEU A 123 -7.49 -5.70 -37.63
CA LEU A 123 -8.29 -6.92 -37.56
C LEU A 123 -7.99 -7.76 -38.80
N GLU A 124 -7.18 -8.81 -38.68
CA GLU A 124 -6.63 -9.54 -39.85
C GLU A 124 -7.64 -10.46 -40.55
N HIS A 125 -8.88 -10.52 -40.07
CA HIS A 125 -9.97 -11.26 -40.72
C HIS A 125 -11.32 -10.54 -40.60
N LEU A 126 -11.35 -9.21 -40.73
CA LEU A 126 -12.62 -8.59 -41.10
C LEU A 126 -13.00 -9.18 -42.45
N GLY A 127 -14.09 -9.94 -42.54
CA GLY A 127 -14.64 -10.41 -43.82
C GLY A 127 -15.12 -9.27 -44.74
N ILE A 128 -14.52 -8.08 -44.65
CA ILE A 128 -14.72 -6.94 -45.53
C ILE A 128 -13.94 -7.27 -46.81
N GLN A 129 -14.64 -7.92 -47.74
CA GLN A 129 -14.05 -8.29 -49.03
C GLN A 129 -14.00 -7.14 -50.04
N ASP A 130 -14.64 -6.00 -49.80
CA ASP A 130 -14.49 -4.80 -50.62
C ASP A 130 -14.72 -3.52 -49.79
N LEU A 131 -13.86 -2.52 -50.00
CA LEU A 131 -13.94 -1.17 -49.43
C LEU A 131 -14.62 -0.18 -50.40
N GLU A 132 -15.25 -0.65 -51.47
CA GLU A 132 -15.72 0.21 -52.57
C GLU A 132 -17.17 0.70 -52.44
N ASP A 133 -17.90 0.37 -51.36
CA ASP A 133 -19.25 0.90 -51.10
C ASP A 133 -19.33 1.69 -49.77
N ALA A 134 -18.39 2.61 -49.56
CA ALA A 134 -18.42 3.63 -48.49
C ALA A 134 -18.27 5.05 -49.04
#